data_AF-A0A7C4FUD7-F1
#
_entry.id   AF-A0A7C4FUD7-F1
#
_cell.length_a   1.000
_cell.length_b   1.000
_cell.length_c   1.000
_cell.angle_alpha   90.00
_cell.angle_beta   90.00
_cell.angle_gamma   90.00
#
_symmetry.space_group_name_H-M   'P 1'
#
loop_
_entity.id
_entity.type
_entity.pdbx_description
1 polymer ?
#
loop_
_entity_poly.entity_id
_entity_poly.type
_entity_poly.pdbx_seq_one_letter_code
_entity_poly.pdbx_strand_id
1 'polypeptide(L)'
;MVSFRIHRMKPSARQHFRWAPHVSGVVQLKPRDYEPGGEVQARSFYDAWAVLRGSPGALDIGDVLETMSGELRVCKYVGFEEARWQVAEPAAVCGYNGE
;
A
#
# COMPACT_ATOMS: atom_id res chain seq x y z
N MET A 1 -10.82 -0.02 -17.19
CA MET A 1 -9.51 0.19 -16.53
C MET A 1 -9.78 0.46 -15.07
N VAL A 2 -8.92 -0.01 -14.17
CA VAL A 2 -9.04 0.17 -12.73
C VAL A 2 -8.05 1.24 -12.30
N SER A 3 -8.47 2.14 -11.42
CA SER A 3 -7.60 3.17 -10.84
C SER A 3 -6.87 2.60 -9.63
N PHE A 4 -5.55 2.70 -9.62
CA PHE A 4 -4.68 2.33 -8.53
C PHE A 4 -4.03 3.58 -7.94
N ARG A 5 -4.15 3.77 -6.63
CA ARG A 5 -3.46 4.82 -5.88
C ARG A 5 -2.05 4.37 -5.53
N ILE A 6 -1.09 5.23 -5.80
CA ILE A 6 0.31 5.00 -5.50
C ILE A 6 0.61 5.67 -4.17
N HIS A 7 1.13 4.89 -3.23
CA HIS A 7 1.58 5.35 -1.92
C HIS A 7 3.09 5.15 -1.84
N ARG A 8 3.84 6.25 -1.80
CA ARG A 8 5.31 6.25 -1.74
C ARG A 8 5.78 6.08 -0.32
N MET A 9 6.67 5.13 -0.08
CA MET A 9 7.22 4.93 1.27
C MET A 9 8.20 6.08 1.59
N LYS A 10 7.99 6.74 2.73
CA LYS A 10 8.93 7.76 3.22
C LYS A 10 10.28 7.12 3.56
N PRO A 11 11.41 7.83 3.36
CA PRO A 11 12.74 7.31 3.71
C PRO A 11 12.87 6.95 5.20
N SER A 12 12.17 7.65 6.09
CA SER A 12 12.12 7.37 7.53
C SER A 12 11.50 6.01 7.85
N ALA A 13 10.46 5.61 7.12
CA ALA A 13 9.77 4.33 7.29
C ALA A 13 10.55 3.16 6.68
N ARG A 14 11.29 3.44 5.61
CA ARG A 14 12.14 2.46 4.92
C ARG A 14 13.21 1.85 5.81
N GLN A 15 13.72 2.60 6.80
CA GLN A 15 14.60 2.05 7.82
C GLN A 15 13.89 0.98 8.64
N HIS A 16 12.69 1.25 9.18
CA HIS A 16 11.93 0.27 9.96
C HIS A 16 11.58 -0.99 9.15
N PHE A 17 11.24 -0.83 7.87
CA PHE A 17 10.96 -1.97 6.99
C PHE A 17 12.18 -2.90 6.81
N ARG A 18 13.39 -2.34 6.84
CA ARG A 18 14.65 -3.11 6.73
C ARG A 18 14.98 -3.94 7.97
N TRP A 19 14.52 -3.51 9.14
CA TRP A 19 14.72 -4.21 10.42
C TRP A 19 13.57 -5.12 10.80
N ALA A 20 12.43 -5.04 10.09
CA ALA A 20 11.30 -5.90 10.35
C ALA A 20 11.67 -7.36 10.04
N PRO A 21 11.32 -8.32 10.92
CA PRO A 21 11.51 -9.72 10.62
C PRO A 21 10.80 -10.03 9.29
N HIS A 22 11.48 -10.71 8.37
CA HIS A 22 10.91 -11.12 7.09
C HIS A 22 9.83 -12.17 7.33
N VAL A 23 8.65 -11.74 7.79
CA VAL A 23 7.51 -12.61 8.02
C VAL A 23 6.82 -12.78 6.67
N SER A 24 6.77 -14.02 6.16
CA SER A 24 5.87 -14.37 5.06
C SER A 24 4.43 -14.19 5.55
N GLY A 25 3.69 -13.27 4.95
CA GLY A 25 2.30 -12.99 5.32
C GLY A 25 1.82 -11.65 4.78
N VAL A 26 0.63 -11.22 5.23
CA VAL A 26 0.09 -9.90 4.89
C VAL A 26 0.93 -8.83 5.56
N VAL A 27 1.54 -7.94 4.77
CA VAL A 27 2.38 -6.86 5.27
C VAL A 27 1.51 -5.79 5.94
N GLN A 28 1.75 -5.55 7.24
CA GLN A 28 1.09 -4.50 7.99
C GLN A 28 1.81 -3.17 7.76
N LEU A 29 1.10 -2.21 7.17
CA LEU A 29 1.64 -0.91 6.78
C LEU A 29 0.93 0.21 7.51
N LYS A 30 1.64 1.27 7.89
CA LYS A 30 0.99 2.42 8.54
C LYS A 30 0.79 3.54 7.53
N PRO A 31 -0.44 4.02 7.28
CA PRO A 31 -0.69 5.08 6.30
C PRO A 31 0.17 6.34 6.51
N ARG A 32 0.49 6.68 7.77
CA ARG A 32 1.31 7.85 8.15
C ARG A 32 2.74 7.84 7.56
N ASP A 33 3.24 6.64 7.28
CA ASP A 33 4.59 6.38 6.80
C ASP A 33 4.71 6.49 5.27
N TYR A 34 3.59 6.80 4.61
CA TYR A 34 3.48 6.92 3.16
C TYR A 34 3.04 8.32 2.74
N GLU A 35 3.37 8.66 1.50
CA GLU A 35 2.95 9.90 0.82
C GLU A 35 2.19 9.58 -0.46
N PRO A 36 1.16 10.35 -0.82
CA PRO A 36 0.45 10.16 -2.07
C PRO A 36 1.39 10.41 -3.25
N GLY A 37 1.65 9.35 -4.03
CA GLY A 37 2.53 9.34 -5.20
C GLY A 37 1.81 9.50 -6.54
N GLY A 38 0.51 9.80 -6.50
CA GLY A 38 -0.36 9.89 -7.68
C GLY A 38 -1.25 8.66 -7.86
N GLU A 39 -1.87 8.55 -9.03
CA GLU A 39 -2.78 7.48 -9.40
C GLU A 39 -2.43 6.97 -10.81
N VAL A 40 -2.55 5.66 -11.02
CA VAL A 40 -2.33 5.02 -12.33
C VAL A 40 -3.55 4.19 -12.71
N GLN A 41 -3.95 4.25 -13.98
CA GLN A 41 -5.01 3.42 -14.51
C GLN A 41 -4.42 2.19 -15.19
N ALA A 42 -4.83 1.01 -14.76
CA ALA A 42 -4.32 -0.25 -15.29
C ALA A 42 -5.37 -1.37 -15.23
N ARG A 43 -5.07 -2.52 -15.82
CA ARG A 43 -5.97 -3.69 -15.75
C ARG A 43 -5.73 -4.57 -14.53
N SER A 44 -4.54 -4.50 -13.95
CA SER A 44 -4.12 -5.27 -12.78
C SER A 44 -2.91 -4.60 -12.11
N PHE A 45 -2.53 -5.02 -10.91
CA PHE A 45 -1.33 -4.54 -10.21
C PHE A 45 -0.05 -4.69 -11.04
N TYR A 46 0.10 -5.82 -11.75
CA TYR A 46 1.25 -6.06 -12.63
C TYR A 46 1.26 -5.13 -13.84
N ASP A 47 0.09 -4.82 -14.38
CA ASP A 47 -0.08 -3.90 -15.51
C ASP A 47 0.25 -2.46 -15.07
N ALA A 48 -0.23 -2.05 -13.88
CA ALA A 48 0.12 -0.77 -13.25
C ALA A 48 1.63 -0.64 -13.08
N TRP A 49 2.28 -1.69 -12.58
CA TRP A 49 3.73 -1.71 -12.43
C TRP A 49 4.46 -1.67 -13.76
N ALA A 50 4.02 -2.40 -14.76
CA ALA A 50 4.63 -2.38 -16.09
C ALA A 50 4.53 -1.01 -16.76
N VAL A 51 3.41 -0.30 -16.57
CA VAL A 51 3.20 1.07 -17.06
C VAL A 51 4.10 2.08 -16.33
N LEU A 52 4.23 1.94 -15.00
CA LEU A 52 5.07 2.83 -14.19
C LEU A 52 6.56 2.56 -14.40
N ARG A 53 6.94 1.30 -14.66
CA ARG A 53 8.31 0.86 -14.93
C ARG A 53 8.83 1.52 -16.22
N GLY A 54 9.77 2.44 -16.07
CA GLY A 54 10.33 3.23 -17.17
C GLY A 54 9.84 4.67 -17.23
N SER A 55 8.91 5.05 -16.36
CA SER A 55 8.53 6.44 -16.11
C SER A 55 9.27 7.01 -14.90
N PRO A 56 9.39 8.34 -14.75
CA PRO A 56 9.90 8.97 -13.52
C PRO A 56 9.05 8.62 -12.28
N GLY A 57 7.82 8.12 -12.48
CA GLY A 57 6.96 7.56 -11.45
C GLY A 57 7.10 6.05 -11.23
N ALA A 58 8.20 5.41 -11.62
CA ALA A 58 8.42 3.98 -11.36
C ALA A 58 8.28 3.65 -9.87
N LEU A 59 7.60 2.54 -9.53
CA LEU A 59 7.46 2.08 -8.14
C LEU A 59 8.81 1.63 -7.61
N ASP A 60 9.16 2.12 -6.43
CA ASP A 60 10.35 1.73 -5.70
C ASP A 60 10.01 0.68 -4.63
N ILE A 61 11.03 0.06 -4.05
CA ILE A 61 10.83 -1.06 -3.15
C ILE A 61 10.25 -0.58 -1.83
N GLY A 62 9.12 -1.14 -1.44
CA GLY A 62 8.34 -0.69 -0.29
C GLY A 62 7.20 0.27 -0.66
N ASP A 63 7.12 0.76 -1.90
CA ASP A 63 5.96 1.49 -2.40
C ASP A 63 4.74 0.58 -2.50
N VAL A 64 3.57 1.18 -2.40
CA VAL A 64 2.31 0.44 -2.27
C VAL A 64 1.34 0.90 -3.34
N LEU A 65 0.65 -0.06 -3.94
CA LEU A 65 -0.48 0.16 -4.80
C LEU A 65 -1.76 -0.20 -4.05
N GLU A 66 -2.73 0.69 -4.09
CA GLU A 66 -4.05 0.50 -3.51
C GLU A 66 -5.11 0.55 -4.61
N THR A 67 -6.01 -0.43 -4.66
CA THR A 67 -7.17 -0.38 -5.56
C THR A 67 -8.29 0.46 -4.94
N MET A 68 -9.22 0.93 -5.77
CA MET A 68 -10.48 1.53 -5.28
C MET A 68 -11.31 0.58 -4.41
N SER A 69 -11.07 -0.73 -4.50
CA SER A 69 -11.70 -1.75 -3.65
C SER A 69 -11.03 -1.90 -2.28
N GLY A 70 -9.93 -1.18 -2.02
CA GLY A 70 -9.17 -1.23 -0.77
C GLY A 70 -8.13 -2.35 -0.70
N GLU A 71 -7.84 -3.02 -1.82
CA GLU A 71 -6.78 -4.03 -1.87
C GLU A 71 -5.42 -3.36 -1.98
N LEU A 72 -4.52 -3.70 -1.08
CA LEU A 72 -3.18 -3.11 -1.01
C LEU A 72 -2.13 -4.15 -1.38
N ARG A 73 -1.19 -3.74 -2.24
CA ARG A 73 -0.02 -4.55 -2.56
C ARG A 73 1.25 -3.74 -2.47
N VAL A 74 2.20 -4.24 -1.68
CA VAL A 74 3.52 -3.64 -1.56
C VAL A 74 4.47 -4.21 -2.60
N CYS A 75 5.25 -3.34 -3.23
CA CYS A 75 6.26 -3.70 -4.20
C CYS A 75 7.52 -4.17 -3.48
N LYS A 76 7.91 -5.44 -3.67
CA LYS A 76 9.12 -6.05 -3.11
C LYS A 76 10.09 -6.46 -4.22
N TYR A 77 11.32 -6.81 -3.84
CA TYR A 77 12.35 -7.32 -4.75
C TYR A 77 11.88 -8.51 -5.61
N VAL A 78 11.04 -9.39 -5.06
CA VAL A 78 10.57 -10.63 -5.72
C VAL A 78 9.19 -10.50 -6.37
N GLY A 79 8.53 -9.33 -6.28
CA GLY A 79 7.19 -9.12 -6.83
C GLY A 79 6.28 -8.31 -5.90
N PHE A 80 4.97 -8.50 -6.05
CA PHE A 80 3.96 -7.86 -5.20
C PHE A 80 3.52 -8.79 -4.08
N GLU A 81 3.50 -8.28 -2.85
CA GLU A 81 2.95 -8.98 -1.70
C GLU A 81 1.69 -8.30 -1.19
N GLU A 82 0.73 -9.08 -0.68
CA GLU A 82 -0.47 -8.52 -0.07
C GLU A 82 -0.08 -7.70 1.15
N ALA A 83 -0.63 -6.50 1.24
CA ALA A 83 -0.45 -5.60 2.36
C ALA A 83 -1.81 -5.17 2.89
N ARG A 84 -1.83 -4.66 4.12
CA ARG A 84 -3.00 -4.00 4.71
C ARG A 84 -2.54 -2.81 5.51
N TRP A 85 -3.39 -1.78 5.53
CA TRP A 85 -3.19 -0.69 6.46
C TRP A 85 -3.42 -1.22 7.88
N GLN A 86 -2.42 -1.07 8.74
CA GLN A 86 -2.52 -1.17 10.18
C GLN A 86 -3.25 0.08 10.68
N VAL A 87 -4.54 0.16 10.37
CA VAL A 87 -5.46 1.11 10.99
C VAL A 87 -5.81 0.49 12.34
N ALA A 88 -5.54 1.21 13.44
CA ALA A 88 -6.16 0.86 14.71
C ALA A 88 -7.67 0.87 14.48
N GLU A 89 -8.36 -0.21 14.88
CA GLU A 89 -9.81 -0.31 14.72
C GLU A 89 -10.45 1.00 15.23
N PRO A 90 -11.34 1.65 14.45
CA PRO A 90 -12.19 2.65 15.06
C PRO A 90 -13.01 1.89 16.10
N ALA A 91 -12.88 2.28 17.38
CA ALA A 91 -13.74 1.77 18.44
C ALA A 91 -15.17 1.77 17.90
N ALA A 92 -15.74 0.58 17.74
CA ALA A 92 -17.10 0.42 17.28
C ALA A 92 -17.95 1.34 18.15
N VAL A 93 -18.51 2.39 17.55
CA VAL A 93 -19.43 3.26 18.25
C VAL A 93 -20.62 2.39 18.61
N CYS A 94 -20.63 2.00 19.88
CA CYS A 94 -21.69 1.27 20.56
C CYS A 94 -23.01 1.96 20.20
N GLY A 95 -23.93 1.18 19.63
CA GLY A 95 -25.25 1.66 19.26
C GLY A 95 -25.88 2.47 20.40
N TYR A 96 -26.23 3.71 20.10
CA TYR A 96 -27.14 4.50 20.93
C TYR A 96 -28.52 3.83 20.78
N ASN A 97 -28.85 2.91 21.68
CA ASN A 97 -30.24 2.52 21.88
C ASN A 97 -30.91 3.70 22.59
N GLY A 98 -31.72 4.44 21.83
CA GLY A 98 -32.61 5.46 22.36
C GLY A 98 -33.63 4.80 23.30
N GLU A 99 -33.68 5.35 24.50
CA GLU A 99 -34.73 5.17 25.50
C GLU A 99 -36.00 5.96 25.14
#